data_AF-A0A075AW69-F1
#
_entry.id   AF-A0A075AW69-F1
#
_cell.length_a   1.000
_cell.length_b   1.000
_cell.length_c   1.000
_cell.angle_alpha   90.00
_cell.angle_beta   90.00
_cell.angle_gamma   90.00
#
_symmetry.space_group_name_H-M   'P 1'
#
loop_
_entity.id
_entity.type
_entity.pdbx_description
1 polymer ?
#
loop_
_entity_poly.entity_id
_entity_poly.type
_entity_poly.pdbx_seq_one_letter_code
_entity_poly.pdbx_strand_id
1 'polypeptide(L)'
;MWYGIILKRISSHGHMACKECWYKNILSQKNEINRQETLFKNQETKKEEKNKLLEEKAKALVIQSFQDSQNHTAPKSRLNITQQDAPKNKRLRIEYTNVQSEIEKAKEFIEQEESTKKKHLLPSFWVPSLAPEEKQGEIKAESVKRYVECPLDSQPITDDQHKKICPCCLKTFNNAMEIIVVKSCSHVYCSVCGDKILKKTNNCYCCEKKFKDKDLLKIHSEGTGFSGRGNVTVKSFDFAFQ
;
A
#
# COMPACT_ATOMS: atom_id res chain seq x y z
N MET A 1 7.10 -31.86 9.20
CA MET A 1 6.57 -30.46 9.16
C MET A 1 7.46 -29.45 8.41
N TRP A 2 8.77 -29.67 8.22
CA TRP A 2 9.67 -28.70 7.59
C TRP A 2 9.41 -28.45 6.08
N TYR A 3 8.85 -29.42 5.37
CA TYR A 3 8.60 -29.29 3.93
C TYR A 3 7.50 -28.27 3.57
N GLY A 4 6.48 -28.16 4.41
CA GLY A 4 5.47 -27.08 4.29
C GLY A 4 6.09 -25.69 4.44
N ILE A 5 7.20 -25.57 5.17
CA ILE A 5 7.93 -24.30 5.36
C ILE A 5 8.80 -23.97 4.14
N ILE A 6 9.44 -24.97 3.51
CA ILE A 6 10.27 -24.75 2.31
C ILE A 6 9.39 -24.36 1.13
N LEU A 7 8.29 -25.09 0.91
CA LEU A 7 7.35 -24.73 -0.15
C LEU A 7 6.79 -23.31 0.06
N LYS A 8 6.55 -22.87 1.31
CA LYS A 8 6.10 -21.49 1.61
C LYS A 8 7.09 -20.38 1.21
N ARG A 9 8.33 -20.70 0.87
CA ARG A 9 9.35 -19.75 0.39
C ARG A 9 9.57 -19.78 -1.12
N ILE A 10 8.72 -20.50 -1.85
CA ILE A 10 8.71 -20.51 -3.30
C ILE A 10 7.65 -19.52 -3.77
N SER A 11 8.04 -18.59 -4.64
CA SER A 11 7.13 -17.63 -5.26
C SER A 11 6.23 -18.28 -6.32
N SER A 12 5.23 -17.56 -6.80
CA SER A 12 4.35 -18.05 -7.88
C SER A 12 5.11 -18.30 -9.19
N HIS A 13 6.14 -17.51 -9.48
CA HIS A 13 7.01 -17.69 -10.65
C HIS A 13 8.15 -18.69 -10.40
N GLY A 14 8.15 -19.37 -9.24
CA GLY A 14 9.12 -20.41 -8.92
C GLY A 14 10.49 -19.87 -8.54
N HIS A 15 10.57 -18.76 -7.81
CA HIS A 15 11.82 -18.29 -7.19
C HIS A 15 11.89 -18.69 -5.72
N MET A 16 13.09 -18.96 -5.20
CA MET A 16 13.31 -19.31 -3.78
C MET A 16 14.30 -18.37 -3.10
N ALA A 17 13.90 -17.75 -1.99
CA ALA A 17 14.82 -16.97 -1.16
C ALA A 17 15.11 -17.65 0.20
N CYS A 18 16.19 -17.17 0.82
CA CYS A 18 16.61 -17.62 2.14
C CYS A 18 15.57 -17.27 3.22
N LYS A 19 15.54 -18.04 4.32
CA LYS A 19 14.61 -17.83 5.45
C LYS A 19 14.65 -16.40 5.94
N GLU A 20 15.85 -15.89 6.24
CA GLU A 20 16.06 -14.57 6.82
C GLU A 20 15.68 -13.46 5.86
N CYS A 21 16.07 -13.61 4.59
CA CYS A 21 15.78 -12.68 3.50
C CYS A 21 14.25 -12.48 3.37
N TRP A 22 13.52 -13.60 3.40
CA TRP A 22 12.06 -13.60 3.32
C TRP A 22 11.43 -12.88 4.51
N TYR A 23 11.85 -13.21 5.73
CA TYR A 23 11.31 -12.58 6.94
C TYR A 23 11.68 -11.10 7.04
N LYS A 24 12.93 -10.71 6.75
CA LYS A 24 13.36 -9.31 6.77
C LYS A 24 12.52 -8.45 5.84
N ASN A 25 12.22 -8.96 4.64
CA ASN A 25 11.38 -8.25 3.69
C ASN A 25 9.92 -8.14 4.20
N ILE A 26 9.31 -9.24 4.64
CA ILE A 26 7.96 -9.21 5.22
C ILE A 26 7.87 -8.23 6.40
N LEU A 27 8.84 -8.23 7.30
CA LEU A 27 8.88 -7.33 8.45
C LEU A 27 9.01 -5.87 8.00
N SER A 28 9.91 -5.60 7.05
CA SER A 28 10.06 -4.25 6.46
C SER A 28 8.76 -3.75 5.85
N GLN A 29 8.06 -4.59 5.09
CA GLN A 29 6.79 -4.21 4.48
C GLN A 29 5.70 -3.96 5.53
N LYS A 30 5.59 -4.82 6.56
CA LYS A 30 4.63 -4.60 7.65
C LYS A 30 4.88 -3.30 8.39
N ASN A 31 6.14 -2.96 8.65
CA ASN A 31 6.51 -1.70 9.28
C ASN A 31 6.14 -0.50 8.41
N GLU A 32 6.39 -0.59 7.10
CA GLU A 32 6.04 0.48 6.17
C GLU A 32 4.52 0.63 6.01
N ILE A 33 3.76 -0.47 5.95
CA ILE A 33 2.29 -0.44 5.94
C ILE A 33 1.77 0.26 7.18
N ASN A 34 2.26 -0.09 8.37
CA ASN A 34 1.86 0.55 9.62
C ASN A 34 2.22 2.05 9.64
N ARG A 35 3.40 2.41 9.12
CA ARG A 35 3.79 3.82 8.96
C ARG A 35 2.82 4.57 8.03
N GLN A 36 2.45 3.99 6.91
CA GLN A 36 1.51 4.62 5.97
C GLN A 36 0.11 4.72 6.55
N GLU A 37 -0.36 3.70 7.27
CA GLU A 37 -1.66 3.71 7.95
C GLU A 37 -1.73 4.78 9.06
N THR A 38 -0.68 4.93 9.85
CA THR A 38 -0.62 5.96 10.90
C THR A 38 -0.60 7.37 10.31
N LEU A 39 0.19 7.59 9.25
CA LEU A 39 0.19 8.86 8.51
C LEU A 39 -1.18 9.18 7.92
N PHE A 40 -1.83 8.19 7.30
CA PHE A 40 -3.16 8.35 6.73
C PHE A 40 -4.21 8.70 7.80
N LYS A 41 -4.24 7.97 8.93
CA LYS A 41 -5.13 8.27 10.06
C LYS A 41 -4.92 9.68 10.61
N ASN A 42 -3.66 10.10 10.80
CA ASN A 42 -3.32 11.45 11.25
C ASN A 42 -3.74 12.54 10.24
N GLN A 43 -3.77 12.20 8.95
CA GLN A 43 -4.25 13.11 7.92
C GLN A 43 -5.78 13.22 7.94
N GLU A 44 -6.49 12.10 8.11
CA GLU A 44 -7.95 12.07 8.24
C GLU A 44 -8.42 12.88 9.45
N THR A 45 -7.80 12.71 10.62
CA THR A 45 -8.15 13.47 11.82
C THR A 45 -7.95 14.97 11.62
N LYS A 46 -6.81 15.39 11.05
CA LYS A 46 -6.55 16.80 10.71
C LYS A 46 -7.54 17.37 9.70
N LYS A 47 -8.00 16.57 8.73
CA LYS A 47 -9.03 16.97 7.77
C LYS A 47 -10.39 17.14 8.46
N GLU A 48 -10.76 16.20 9.33
CA GLU A 48 -12.00 16.25 10.08
C GLU A 48 -12.06 17.46 11.02
N GLU A 49 -10.98 17.74 11.76
CA GLU A 49 -10.85 18.93 12.61
C GLU A 49 -10.98 20.24 11.81
N LYS A 50 -10.32 20.33 10.65
CA LYS A 50 -10.45 21.49 9.74
C LYS A 50 -11.88 21.66 9.24
N ASN A 51 -12.54 20.56 8.88
CA ASN A 51 -13.93 20.58 8.42
C ASN A 51 -14.90 21.02 9.53
N LYS A 52 -14.71 20.54 10.77
CA LYS A 52 -15.47 20.99 11.94
C LYS A 52 -15.30 22.49 12.19
N LEU A 53 -14.05 22.97 12.17
CA LEU A 53 -13.75 24.39 12.34
C LEU A 53 -14.34 25.26 11.22
N LEU A 54 -14.27 24.80 9.97
CA LEU A 54 -14.87 25.49 8.83
C LEU A 54 -16.40 25.57 8.97
N GLU A 55 -17.04 24.50 9.44
CA GLU A 55 -18.47 24.47 9.68
C GLU A 55 -18.92 25.39 10.82
N GLU A 56 -18.17 25.43 11.93
CA GLU A 56 -18.43 26.37 13.02
C GLU A 56 -18.32 27.84 12.54
N LYS A 57 -17.29 28.15 11.76
CA LYS A 57 -17.13 29.48 11.14
C LYS A 57 -18.28 29.81 10.19
N ALA A 58 -18.69 28.87 9.35
CA ALA A 58 -19.81 29.07 8.43
C ALA A 58 -21.11 29.32 9.20
N LYS A 59 -21.40 28.54 10.26
CA LYS A 59 -22.55 28.76 11.15
C LYS A 59 -22.51 30.13 11.81
N ALA A 60 -21.34 30.56 12.30
CA ALA A 60 -21.18 31.87 12.92
C ALA A 60 -21.44 33.02 11.93
N LEU A 61 -20.98 32.93 10.69
CA LEU A 61 -21.26 33.93 9.65
C LEU A 61 -22.76 34.01 9.33
N VAL A 62 -23.43 32.87 9.24
CA VAL A 62 -24.89 32.84 9.03
C VAL A 62 -25.61 33.54 10.19
N ILE A 63 -25.27 33.22 11.44
CA ILE A 63 -25.85 33.88 12.63
C ILE A 63 -25.57 35.39 12.63
N GLN A 64 -24.33 35.80 12.34
CA GLN A 64 -23.96 37.21 12.29
C GLN A 64 -24.75 37.96 11.22
N SER A 65 -24.86 37.39 10.02
CA SER A 65 -25.65 38.01 8.94
C SER A 65 -27.14 38.12 9.30
N PHE A 66 -27.67 37.17 10.07
CA PHE A 66 -29.04 37.22 10.60
C PHE A 66 -29.21 38.35 11.61
N GLN A 67 -28.29 38.48 12.57
CA GLN A 67 -28.30 39.56 13.55
C GLN A 67 -28.20 40.94 12.88
N ASP A 68 -27.32 41.10 11.89
CA ASP A 68 -27.19 42.33 11.10
C ASP A 68 -28.51 42.67 10.37
N SER A 69 -29.24 41.65 9.89
CA SER A 69 -30.54 41.85 9.25
C SER A 69 -31.63 42.29 10.23
N GLN A 70 -31.62 41.82 11.48
CA GLN A 70 -32.61 42.18 12.50
C GLN A 70 -32.32 43.55 13.14
N ASN A 71 -31.06 43.89 13.32
CA ASN A 71 -30.64 45.15 13.95
C ASN A 71 -30.78 46.37 13.02
N HIS A 72 -31.05 46.16 11.72
CA HIS A 72 -31.36 47.25 10.79
C HIS A 72 -32.87 47.55 10.80
N THR A 73 -33.26 48.60 11.52
CA THR A 73 -34.67 49.07 11.65
C THR A 73 -35.19 49.83 10.42
N ALA A 74 -34.38 50.04 9.38
CA ALA A 74 -34.79 50.70 8.14
C ALA A 74 -34.61 49.74 6.96
N PRO A 75 -35.61 49.62 6.05
CA PRO A 75 -35.46 48.82 4.85
C PRO A 75 -34.33 49.46 4.04
N LYS A 76 -33.22 48.75 3.86
CA LYS A 76 -32.29 49.11 2.78
C LYS A 76 -33.13 49.04 1.52
N SER A 77 -33.39 50.22 0.95
CA SER A 77 -34.09 50.36 -0.31
C SER A 77 -33.54 49.31 -1.28
N ARG A 78 -34.45 48.68 -2.03
CA ARG A 78 -34.08 47.90 -3.21
C ARG A 78 -33.36 48.86 -4.17
N LEU A 79 -32.06 49.05 -3.97
CA LEU A 79 -31.21 49.70 -4.94
C LEU A 79 -31.05 48.72 -6.08
N ASN A 80 -31.90 48.87 -7.10
CA ASN A 80 -31.56 48.48 -8.45
C ASN A 80 -30.32 49.29 -8.84
N ILE A 81 -29.15 48.69 -8.66
CA ILE A 81 -27.89 49.22 -9.17
C ILE A 81 -27.86 48.85 -10.64
N THR A 82 -28.18 49.83 -11.48
CA THR A 82 -27.71 49.89 -12.85
C THR A 82 -26.17 49.80 -12.83
N GLN A 83 -25.63 48.96 -13.70
CA GLN A 83 -24.20 48.74 -13.88
C GLN A 83 -23.45 50.07 -13.98
N GLN A 84 -22.47 50.29 -13.10
CA GLN A 84 -21.06 50.55 -13.45
C GLN A 84 -20.26 50.95 -12.19
N ASP A 85 -19.16 50.22 -12.00
CA ASP A 85 -17.91 50.62 -11.32
C ASP A 85 -17.88 50.85 -9.79
N ALA A 86 -17.82 49.73 -9.06
CA ALA A 86 -17.03 49.61 -7.82
C ALA A 86 -16.57 48.14 -7.64
N PRO A 87 -15.25 47.85 -7.53
CA PRO A 87 -14.80 46.48 -7.38
C PRO A 87 -14.86 46.04 -5.91
N LYS A 88 -15.39 44.82 -5.69
CA LYS A 88 -14.99 43.88 -4.62
C LYS A 88 -15.47 44.15 -3.18
N ASN A 89 -16.78 44.17 -2.96
CA ASN A 89 -17.33 43.69 -1.68
C ASN A 89 -18.55 42.81 -1.96
N LYS A 90 -18.31 41.59 -2.44
CA LYS A 90 -19.35 40.56 -2.51
C LYS A 90 -19.73 40.21 -1.07
N ARG A 91 -20.75 40.88 -0.54
CA ARG A 91 -21.36 40.48 0.74
C ARG A 91 -22.20 39.22 0.49
N LEU A 92 -22.04 38.22 1.34
CA LEU A 92 -22.87 37.02 1.33
C LEU A 92 -24.33 37.44 1.56
N ARG A 93 -25.20 37.20 0.58
CA ARG A 93 -26.64 37.49 0.68
C ARG A 93 -27.35 36.20 1.06
N ILE A 94 -27.86 36.16 2.29
CA ILE A 94 -28.58 35.01 2.85
C ILE A 94 -30.08 35.25 2.70
N GLU A 95 -30.79 34.30 2.09
CA GLU A 95 -32.24 34.42 1.82
C GLU A 95 -33.12 33.69 2.86
N TYR A 96 -32.50 33.06 3.87
CA TYR A 96 -33.14 32.44 5.04
C TYR A 96 -34.24 31.41 4.77
N THR A 97 -34.33 30.86 3.55
CA THR A 97 -35.36 29.88 3.17
C THR A 97 -35.05 28.47 3.68
N ASN A 98 -33.77 28.10 3.74
CA ASN A 98 -33.30 26.84 4.28
C ASN A 98 -31.94 27.04 4.97
N VAL A 99 -31.87 26.79 6.28
CA VAL A 99 -30.66 27.02 7.09
C VAL A 99 -29.47 26.18 6.61
N GLN A 100 -29.70 24.95 6.15
CA GLN A 100 -28.62 24.05 5.72
C GLN A 100 -27.95 24.54 4.43
N SER A 101 -28.73 25.00 3.45
CA SER A 101 -28.17 25.51 2.19
C SER A 101 -27.42 26.84 2.38
N GLU A 102 -27.83 27.65 3.35
CA GLU A 102 -27.12 28.89 3.69
C GLU A 102 -25.78 28.62 4.40
N ILE A 103 -25.68 27.58 5.22
CA ILE A 103 -24.41 27.12 5.78
C ILE A 103 -23.47 26.66 4.67
N GLU A 104 -23.97 25.95 3.67
CA GLU A 104 -23.17 25.47 2.53
C GLU A 104 -22.65 26.63 1.66
N LYS A 105 -23.50 27.59 1.33
CA LYS A 105 -23.08 28.85 0.65
C LYS A 105 -22.03 29.62 1.46
N ALA A 106 -22.19 29.68 2.78
CA ALA A 106 -21.21 30.34 3.64
C ALA A 106 -19.86 29.61 3.66
N LYS A 107 -19.85 28.26 3.62
CA LYS A 107 -18.63 27.45 3.49
C LYS A 107 -17.90 27.77 2.17
N GLU A 108 -18.62 27.76 1.04
CA GLU A 108 -18.05 28.07 -0.28
C GLU A 108 -17.47 29.49 -0.34
N PHE A 109 -18.14 30.45 0.29
CA PHE A 109 -17.67 31.83 0.35
C PHE A 109 -16.35 31.98 1.11
N ILE A 110 -16.23 31.33 2.28
CA ILE A 110 -14.98 31.31 3.06
C ILE A 110 -13.84 30.73 2.21
N GLU A 111 -14.09 29.63 1.49
CA GLU A 111 -13.09 29.00 0.65
C GLU A 111 -12.66 29.87 -0.54
N GLN A 112 -13.60 30.57 -1.18
CA GLN A 112 -13.31 31.55 -2.22
C GLN A 112 -12.48 32.72 -1.69
N GLU A 113 -12.82 33.24 -0.50
CA GLU A 113 -12.06 34.31 0.15
C GLU A 113 -10.64 33.86 0.52
N GLU A 114 -10.48 32.66 1.05
CA GLU A 114 -9.16 32.09 1.33
C GLU A 114 -8.35 31.84 0.06
N SER A 115 -8.97 31.35 -1.01
CA SER A 115 -8.28 31.08 -2.28
C SER A 115 -7.85 32.38 -2.96
N THR A 116 -8.65 33.44 -2.90
CA THR A 116 -8.30 34.76 -3.44
C THR A 116 -7.20 35.43 -2.62
N LYS A 117 -7.21 35.29 -1.29
CA LYS A 117 -6.09 35.68 -0.42
C LYS A 117 -4.81 34.94 -0.83
N LYS A 118 -4.85 33.61 -0.94
CA LYS A 118 -3.70 32.78 -1.35
C LYS A 118 -3.18 33.13 -2.77
N LYS A 119 -4.05 33.48 -3.71
CA LYS A 119 -3.67 33.93 -5.07
C LYS A 119 -2.97 35.29 -5.09
N HIS A 120 -3.32 36.18 -4.18
CA HIS A 120 -2.71 37.52 -4.09
C HIS A 120 -1.31 37.49 -3.44
N LEU A 121 -0.98 36.42 -2.71
CA LEU A 121 0.39 36.14 -2.32
C LEU A 121 1.12 35.54 -3.54
N LEU A 122 1.81 36.40 -4.30
CA LEU A 122 2.71 35.99 -5.38
C LEU A 122 3.73 34.98 -4.83
N PRO A 123 4.11 33.94 -5.61
CA PRO A 123 5.01 32.89 -5.15
C PRO A 123 6.45 33.41 -5.10
N SER A 124 6.79 34.20 -4.08
CA SER A 124 8.19 34.52 -3.80
C SER A 124 8.82 33.30 -3.14
N PHE A 125 9.30 32.38 -3.97
CA PHE A 125 10.03 31.15 -3.62
C PHE A 125 11.20 31.36 -2.65
N TRP A 126 11.72 32.59 -2.55
CA TRP A 126 12.90 32.96 -1.76
C TRP A 126 12.60 33.45 -0.33
N VAL A 127 11.33 33.58 0.04
CA VAL A 127 10.96 33.94 1.41
C VAL A 127 10.61 32.64 2.16
N PRO A 128 11.34 32.23 3.21
CA PRO A 128 11.09 30.96 3.90
C PRO A 128 9.66 30.80 4.45
N SER A 129 8.94 31.89 4.71
CA SER A 129 7.53 31.88 5.12
C SER A 129 6.52 31.79 3.96
N LEU A 130 6.97 31.96 2.72
CA LEU A 130 6.19 31.83 1.48
C LEU A 130 6.75 30.73 0.56
N ALA A 131 7.79 30.03 1.00
CA ALA A 131 8.18 28.77 0.42
C ALA A 131 6.92 27.89 0.45
N PRO A 132 6.50 27.32 -0.67
CA PRO A 132 5.39 26.39 -0.66
C PRO A 132 5.79 25.29 0.31
N GLU A 133 5.17 25.26 1.50
CA GLU A 133 5.19 24.08 2.34
C GLU A 133 4.82 22.95 1.38
N GLU A 134 5.77 22.07 1.12
CA GLU A 134 5.54 20.90 0.29
C GLU A 134 4.50 20.10 1.06
N LYS A 135 3.23 20.37 0.77
CA LYS A 135 2.11 19.57 1.20
C LYS A 135 2.42 18.22 0.60
N GLN A 136 3.04 17.35 1.39
CA GLN A 136 3.21 15.96 1.05
C GLN A 136 1.85 15.53 0.51
N GLY A 137 1.83 15.15 -0.76
CA GLY A 137 0.60 14.99 -1.53
C GLY A 137 -0.39 14.17 -0.71
N GLU A 138 -1.64 14.62 -0.67
CA GLU A 138 -2.62 14.00 0.21
C GLU A 138 -2.66 12.48 -0.03
N ILE A 139 -2.36 11.69 1.02
CA ILE A 139 -2.38 10.24 0.91
C ILE A 139 -3.83 9.84 0.67
N LYS A 140 -4.09 9.23 -0.48
CA LYS A 140 -5.43 8.75 -0.85
C LYS A 140 -5.68 7.39 -0.21
N ALA A 141 -6.92 7.09 0.14
CA ALA A 141 -7.29 5.82 0.78
C ALA A 141 -6.90 4.60 -0.07
N GLU A 142 -6.96 4.74 -1.40
CA GLU A 142 -6.60 3.72 -2.39
C GLU A 142 -5.09 3.51 -2.51
N SER A 143 -4.28 4.49 -2.08
CA SER A 143 -2.82 4.43 -2.18
C SER A 143 -2.16 3.71 -1.00
N VAL A 144 -2.89 3.50 0.10
CA VAL A 144 -2.38 2.79 1.28
C VAL A 144 -2.46 1.29 1.02
N LYS A 145 -1.31 0.66 0.78
CA LYS A 145 -1.21 -0.80 0.64
C LYS A 145 -1.49 -1.45 1.99
N ARG A 146 -2.37 -2.47 2.00
CA ARG A 146 -2.75 -3.24 3.21
C ARG A 146 -2.37 -4.71 3.14
N TYR A 147 -1.52 -5.07 2.17
CA TYR A 147 -1.07 -6.43 1.96
C TYR A 147 0.45 -6.48 1.82
N VAL A 148 1.01 -7.65 2.13
CA VAL A 148 2.44 -7.92 1.98
C VAL A 148 2.67 -8.58 0.62
N GLU A 149 3.67 -8.10 -0.10
CA GLU A 149 4.13 -8.57 -1.39
C GLU A 149 5.26 -9.61 -1.26
N CYS A 150 5.33 -10.50 -2.23
CA CYS A 150 6.41 -11.46 -2.40
C CYS A 150 7.73 -10.72 -2.67
N PRO A 151 8.82 -11.02 -1.94
CA PRO A 151 10.13 -10.41 -2.15
C PRO A 151 10.70 -10.53 -3.56
N LEU A 152 10.27 -11.53 -4.34
CA LEU A 152 10.84 -11.85 -5.65
C LEU A 152 9.96 -11.38 -6.80
N ASP A 153 8.63 -11.41 -6.63
CA ASP A 153 7.69 -11.23 -7.75
C ASP A 153 6.72 -10.05 -7.52
N SER A 154 6.82 -9.35 -6.39
CA SER A 154 5.95 -8.23 -6.00
C SER A 154 4.45 -8.54 -6.01
N GLN A 155 4.07 -9.83 -5.98
CA GLN A 155 2.68 -10.28 -5.92
C GLN A 155 2.19 -10.38 -4.47
N PRO A 156 0.91 -10.10 -4.18
CA PRO A 156 0.35 -10.16 -2.82
C PRO A 156 0.39 -11.57 -2.24
N ILE A 157 1.09 -11.78 -1.13
CA ILE A 157 1.11 -13.06 -0.41
C ILE A 157 -0.26 -13.26 0.26
N THR A 158 -1.16 -13.98 -0.42
CA THR A 158 -2.42 -14.46 0.15
C THR A 158 -2.28 -15.95 0.48
N ASP A 159 -2.81 -16.37 1.63
CA ASP A 159 -2.60 -17.73 2.18
C ASP A 159 -3.11 -18.85 1.24
N ASP A 160 -4.09 -18.57 0.37
CA ASP A 160 -4.80 -19.59 -0.42
C ASP A 160 -4.49 -19.60 -1.92
N GLN A 161 -3.84 -18.57 -2.49
CA GLN A 161 -3.69 -18.43 -3.95
C GLN A 161 -2.26 -18.47 -4.48
N HIS A 162 -1.26 -18.55 -3.60
CA HIS A 162 0.14 -18.74 -4.01
C HIS A 162 0.38 -20.21 -4.45
N LYS A 163 -0.13 -20.57 -5.62
CA LYS A 163 0.19 -21.84 -6.29
C LYS A 163 1.67 -21.83 -6.64
N LYS A 164 2.43 -22.75 -6.06
CA LYS A 164 3.87 -22.90 -6.29
C LYS A 164 4.02 -23.81 -7.50
N ILE A 165 4.48 -23.27 -8.61
CA ILE A 165 4.41 -23.96 -9.90
C ILE A 165 5.81 -24.08 -10.48
N CYS A 166 6.11 -25.22 -11.11
CA CYS A 166 7.31 -25.39 -11.92
C CYS A 166 7.19 -24.55 -13.20
N PRO A 167 8.10 -23.60 -13.48
CA PRO A 167 8.00 -22.75 -14.67
C PRO A 167 8.08 -23.50 -15.99
N CYS A 168 8.64 -24.71 -15.99
CA CYS A 168 8.87 -25.49 -17.19
C CYS A 168 7.68 -26.38 -17.58
N CYS A 169 7.02 -27.03 -16.61
CA CYS A 169 5.90 -27.95 -16.88
C CYS A 169 4.57 -27.50 -16.29
N LEU A 170 4.54 -26.34 -15.64
CA LEU A 170 3.38 -25.76 -14.97
C LEU A 170 2.72 -26.67 -13.92
N LYS A 171 3.42 -27.73 -13.49
CA LYS A 171 2.96 -28.59 -12.40
C LYS A 171 3.12 -27.88 -11.06
N THR A 172 2.06 -27.91 -10.27
CA THR A 172 2.08 -27.44 -8.88
C THR A 172 2.98 -28.35 -8.03
N PHE A 173 3.91 -27.75 -7.30
CA PHE A 173 4.75 -28.46 -6.35
C PHE A 173 3.91 -29.01 -5.20
N ASN A 174 4.05 -30.30 -4.93
CA ASN A 174 3.46 -30.96 -3.77
C ASN A 174 4.56 -31.37 -2.76
N ASN A 175 4.14 -31.80 -1.57
CA ASN A 175 5.10 -32.19 -0.53
C ASN A 175 5.92 -33.46 -0.83
N ALA A 176 5.51 -34.25 -1.82
CA ALA A 176 6.13 -35.53 -2.18
C ALA A 176 7.11 -35.41 -3.35
N MET A 177 7.04 -34.32 -4.12
CA MET A 177 7.89 -34.08 -5.28
C MET A 177 9.26 -33.57 -4.83
N GLU A 178 10.31 -34.15 -5.39
CA GLU A 178 11.65 -33.58 -5.33
C GLU A 178 11.75 -32.35 -6.23
N ILE A 179 12.45 -31.34 -5.71
CA ILE A 179 12.56 -30.03 -6.32
C ILE A 179 14.04 -29.68 -6.48
N ILE A 180 14.38 -29.06 -7.61
CA ILE A 180 15.73 -28.64 -7.97
C ILE A 180 15.75 -27.11 -8.05
N VAL A 181 16.76 -26.49 -7.45
CA VAL A 181 16.98 -25.05 -7.51
C VAL A 181 18.28 -24.76 -8.23
N VAL A 182 18.25 -23.78 -9.13
CA VAL A 182 19.45 -23.32 -9.84
C VAL A 182 20.13 -22.25 -9.00
N LYS A 183 21.36 -22.49 -8.55
CA LYS A 183 22.10 -21.60 -7.64
C LYS A 183 22.33 -20.19 -8.20
N SER A 184 22.57 -20.06 -9.51
CA SER A 184 22.90 -18.77 -10.16
C SER A 184 21.70 -17.83 -10.32
N CYS A 185 20.46 -18.35 -10.30
CA CYS A 185 19.25 -17.56 -10.55
C CYS A 185 18.09 -17.83 -9.59
N SER A 186 18.23 -18.73 -8.63
CA SER A 186 17.21 -19.04 -7.61
C SER A 186 15.88 -19.62 -8.16
N HIS A 187 15.76 -19.84 -9.47
CA HIS A 187 14.63 -20.52 -10.07
C HIS A 187 14.54 -21.99 -9.64
N VAL A 188 13.31 -22.43 -9.44
CA VAL A 188 12.91 -23.69 -8.83
C VAL A 188 12.15 -24.53 -9.86
N TYR A 189 12.55 -25.78 -10.03
CA TYR A 189 11.99 -26.71 -11.01
C TYR A 189 11.68 -28.06 -10.37
N CYS A 190 10.76 -28.82 -10.95
CA CYS A 190 10.55 -30.20 -10.52
C CYS A 190 11.72 -31.09 -10.95
N SER A 191 11.97 -32.16 -10.20
CA SER A 191 13.06 -33.11 -10.48
C SER A 191 13.08 -33.59 -11.95
N VAL A 192 11.90 -33.90 -12.50
CA VAL A 192 11.75 -34.35 -13.90
C VAL A 192 12.23 -33.30 -14.91
N CYS A 193 11.85 -32.02 -14.72
CA CYS A 193 12.28 -30.94 -15.62
C CYS A 193 13.76 -30.62 -15.43
N GLY A 194 14.27 -30.66 -14.19
CA GLY A 194 15.68 -30.44 -13.95
C GLY A 194 16.57 -31.50 -14.63
N ASP A 195 16.19 -32.77 -14.55
CA ASP A 195 16.98 -33.84 -15.16
C ASP A 195 16.82 -33.92 -16.68
N LYS A 196 15.61 -33.71 -17.22
CA LYS A 196 15.36 -33.88 -18.66
C LYS A 196 15.69 -32.65 -19.50
N ILE A 197 15.53 -31.44 -18.94
CA ILE A 197 15.61 -30.18 -19.70
C ILE A 197 16.84 -29.40 -19.26
N LEU A 198 16.93 -29.04 -17.99
CA LEU A 198 18.00 -28.17 -17.50
C LEU A 198 19.40 -28.79 -17.64
N LYS A 199 19.59 -30.07 -17.30
CA LYS A 199 20.89 -30.75 -17.48
C LYS A 199 21.32 -30.90 -18.94
N LYS A 200 20.37 -30.96 -19.87
CA LYS A 200 20.68 -31.07 -21.31
C LYS A 200 21.04 -29.73 -21.91
N THR A 201 20.34 -28.67 -21.52
CA THR A 201 20.52 -27.32 -22.07
C THR A 201 21.61 -26.53 -21.34
N ASN A 202 21.95 -26.90 -20.09
CA ASN A 202 22.85 -26.17 -19.19
C ASN A 202 22.49 -24.68 -19.00
N ASN A 203 21.24 -24.32 -19.31
CA ASN A 203 20.72 -22.95 -19.24
C ASN A 203 19.38 -22.97 -18.53
N CYS A 204 19.13 -21.92 -17.72
CA CYS A 204 17.88 -21.78 -16.98
C CYS A 204 16.72 -21.49 -17.95
N TYR A 205 15.60 -22.19 -17.81
CA TYR A 205 14.44 -22.01 -18.69
C TYR A 205 13.76 -20.63 -18.56
N CYS A 206 13.87 -19.98 -17.40
CA CYS A 206 13.19 -18.70 -17.15
C CYS A 206 14.01 -17.47 -17.54
N CYS A 207 15.33 -17.52 -17.35
CA CYS A 207 16.21 -16.36 -17.53
C CYS A 207 17.42 -16.63 -18.42
N GLU A 208 17.49 -17.82 -19.03
CA GLU A 208 18.54 -18.26 -19.95
C GLU A 208 19.98 -18.20 -19.41
N LYS A 209 20.16 -17.92 -18.11
CA LYS A 209 21.48 -17.93 -17.48
C LYS A 209 22.07 -19.34 -17.56
N LYS A 210 23.29 -19.41 -18.06
CA LYS A 210 24.10 -20.63 -18.09
C LYS A 210 24.47 -21.05 -16.66
N PHE A 211 24.49 -22.34 -16.41
CA PHE A 211 24.93 -22.91 -15.13
C PHE A 211 25.69 -24.21 -15.38
N LYS A 212 26.42 -24.68 -14.37
CA LYS A 212 27.06 -26.00 -14.39
C LYS A 212 26.17 -27.01 -13.68
N ASP A 213 26.34 -28.30 -13.95
CA ASP A 213 25.59 -29.36 -13.25
C ASP A 213 25.69 -29.29 -11.72
N LYS A 214 26.83 -28.81 -11.20
CA LYS A 214 27.07 -28.60 -9.76
C LYS A 214 26.21 -27.49 -9.15
N ASP A 215 25.70 -26.57 -9.98
CA ASP A 215 24.85 -25.46 -9.54
C ASP A 215 23.37 -25.87 -9.44
N LEU A 216 23.03 -27.11 -9.82
CA LEU A 216 21.70 -27.69 -9.62
C LEU A 216 21.62 -28.32 -8.22
N LEU A 217 20.96 -27.61 -7.31
CA LEU A 217 20.79 -28.04 -5.94
C LEU A 217 19.48 -28.81 -5.79
N LYS A 218 19.56 -30.13 -5.56
CA LYS A 218 18.42 -30.95 -5.16
C LYS A 218 18.08 -30.64 -3.71
N ILE A 219 16.84 -30.20 -3.47
CA ILE A 219 16.36 -29.96 -2.11
C ILE A 219 15.67 -31.23 -1.62
N HIS A 220 16.26 -31.85 -0.60
CA HIS A 220 15.71 -33.05 0.02
C HIS A 220 14.53 -32.71 0.94
N SER A 221 13.49 -33.54 0.87
CA SER A 221 12.30 -33.48 1.70
C SER A 221 12.47 -34.33 2.95
N GLU A 222 13.28 -33.87 3.91
CA GLU A 222 13.45 -34.65 5.13
C GLU A 222 12.18 -34.63 5.99
N GLY A 223 11.68 -35.84 6.25
CA GLY A 223 10.67 -36.12 7.27
C GLY A 223 11.29 -35.97 8.65
N THR A 224 10.47 -35.64 9.65
CA THR A 224 10.94 -35.53 11.04
C THR A 224 11.29 -36.92 11.58
N GLY A 225 12.58 -37.20 11.77
CA GLY A 225 13.17 -38.16 12.74
C GLY A 225 12.87 -39.66 12.63
N PHE A 226 11.65 -40.08 12.29
CA PHE A 226 11.22 -41.48 12.32
C PHE A 226 10.54 -41.98 11.04
N SER A 227 10.28 -41.08 10.08
CA SER A 227 9.68 -41.44 8.78
C SER A 227 10.21 -40.53 7.68
N GLY A 228 11.54 -40.45 7.57
CA GLY A 228 12.18 -39.83 6.40
C GLY A 228 11.90 -40.64 5.15
N ARG A 229 11.61 -39.97 4.01
CA ARG A 229 11.59 -40.65 2.70
C ARG A 229 13.02 -40.98 2.30
N GLY A 230 13.40 -42.25 2.41
CA GLY A 230 14.70 -42.78 2.01
C GLY A 230 15.07 -44.04 2.79
N ASN A 231 15.97 -44.86 2.24
CA ASN A 231 16.55 -46.04 2.91
C ASN A 231 17.57 -45.61 3.98
N VAL A 232 17.15 -44.78 4.95
CA VAL A 232 17.96 -44.47 6.12
C VAL A 232 17.60 -45.48 7.19
N THR A 233 18.30 -46.62 7.17
CA THR A 233 18.18 -47.64 8.21
C THR A 233 18.82 -47.11 9.50
N VAL A 234 18.00 -46.81 10.50
CA VAL A 234 18.50 -46.54 11.86
C VAL A 234 18.98 -47.88 12.43
N LYS A 235 20.29 -48.03 12.63
CA LYS A 235 20.85 -49.13 13.40
C LYS A 235 20.91 -48.67 14.86
N SER A 236 19.93 -49.06 15.68
CA SER A 236 20.12 -49.03 17.13
C SER A 236 21.03 -50.20 17.51
N PHE A 237 22.13 -49.91 18.19
CA PHE A 237 22.92 -50.91 18.89
C PHE A 237 22.41 -50.94 20.33
N ASP A 238 21.57 -51.91 20.65
CA ASP A 238 21.21 -52.19 22.03
C ASP A 238 22.20 -53.21 22.58
N PHE A 239 22.89 -52.88 23.67
CA PHE A 239 23.63 -53.86 24.45
C PHE A 239 22.61 -54.68 25.23
N ALA A 240 22.51 -55.98 24.93
CA ALA A 240 21.72 -56.92 25.71
C ALA A 240 22.25 -56.92 27.15
N PHE A 241 21.40 -56.56 28.11
CA PHE A 241 21.71 -56.70 29.53
C PHE A 241 21.98 -58.17 29.85
N GLN A 242 23.12 -58.41 30.49
CA GLN A 242 23.59 -59.71 30.99
C GLN A 242 22.80 -60.15 32.23
#